data_AF-A0A1C5Y7Q0-F1
#
_entry.id   AF-A0A1C5Y7Q0-F1
#
_cell.length_a   1.000
_cell.length_b   1.000
_cell.length_c   1.000
_cell.angle_alpha   90.00
_cell.angle_beta   90.00
_cell.angle_gamma   90.00
#
_symmetry.space_group_name_H-M   'P 1'
#
loop_
_entity.id
_entity.type
_entity.pdbx_description
1 polymer ?
#
loop_
_entity_poly.entity_id
_entity_poly.type
_entity_poly.pdbx_seq_one_letter_code
_entity_poly.pdbx_strand_id
1 'polypeptide(L)' 'MNEQEDFQIHRKDELEVTYTRYMARHADFKEGVSAFLEKREPQYTGQ' A
#
# COMPACT_ATOMS: atom_id res chain seq x y z
N MET A 1 -9.90 2.72 -26.01
CA MET A 1 -9.70 3.45 -24.75
C MET A 1 -9.64 4.91 -25.12
N ASN A 2 -10.58 5.73 -24.63
CA ASN A 2 -10.62 7.15 -24.96
C ASN A 2 -9.73 7.97 -23.99
N GLU A 3 -9.41 9.22 -24.34
CA GLU A 3 -8.53 10.08 -23.53
C GLU A 3 -9.07 10.36 -22.11
N GLN A 4 -10.38 10.34 -21.91
CA GLN A 4 -10.98 10.47 -20.58
C GLN A 4 -10.81 9.20 -19.75
N GLU A 5 -10.98 8.01 -20.34
CA GLU A 5 -10.74 6.73 -19.66
C GLU A 5 -9.28 6.59 -19.24
N ASP A 6 -8.36 6.97 -20.12
CA ASP A 6 -6.91 6.95 -19.86
C ASP A 6 -6.53 7.90 -18.71
N PHE A 7 -7.09 9.12 -18.70
CA PHE A 7 -6.89 10.06 -17.60
C PHE A 7 -7.44 9.56 -16.25
N GLN A 8 -8.59 8.88 -16.26
CA GLN A 8 -9.17 8.32 -15.03
C GLN A 8 -8.34 7.14 -14.49
N ILE A 9 -7.80 6.30 -15.39
CA ILE A 9 -6.89 5.21 -15.02
C ILE A 9 -5.61 5.79 -14.41
N HIS A 10 -4.98 6.74 -15.09
CA HIS A 10 -3.76 7.39 -14.62
C HIS A 10 -3.92 8.01 -13.21
N ARG A 11 -5.03 8.72 -12.97
CA ARG A 11 -5.32 9.30 -11.65
C ARG A 11 -5.55 8.24 -10.56
N LYS A 12 -6.19 7.12 -10.89
CA LYS A 12 -6.37 6.01 -9.95
C LYS A 12 -5.03 5.38 -9.59
N ASP A 13 -4.19 5.14 -10.59
CA ASP A 13 -2.86 4.56 -10.38
C ASP A 13 -2.00 5.45 -9.49
N GLU A 14 -2.02 6.77 -9.69
CA GLU A 14 -1.30 7.72 -8.84
C GLU A 14 -1.80 7.73 -7.38
N LEU A 15 -3.11 7.63 -7.19
CA LEU A 15 -3.73 7.55 -5.86
C LEU A 15 -3.33 6.25 -5.15
N GLU A 16 -3.36 5.12 -5.85
CA GLU A 16 -2.95 3.83 -5.32
C GLU A 16 -1.46 3.83 -4.95
N VAL A 17 -0.58 4.35 -5.82
CA VAL A 17 0.85 4.47 -5.55
C VAL A 17 1.12 5.34 -4.32
N THR A 18 0.41 6.47 -4.19
CA THR A 18 0.55 7.37 -3.04
C THR A 18 0.10 6.69 -1.76
N TYR A 19 -1.04 5.99 -1.79
CA TYR A 19 -1.57 5.26 -0.65
C TYR A 19 -0.64 4.11 -0.21
N THR A 20 -0.13 3.31 -1.15
CA THR A 20 0.82 2.24 -0.85
C THR A 20 2.11 2.78 -0.24
N ARG A 21 2.64 3.90 -0.76
CA ARG A 21 3.83 4.56 -0.17
C ARG A 21 3.58 5.11 1.22
N TYR A 22 2.37 5.62 1.49
CA TYR A 22 1.98 6.06 2.83
C TYR A 22 1.89 4.88 3.80
N MET A 23 1.20 3.81 3.40
CA MET A 23 1.12 2.56 4.18
C MET A 23 2.51 1.98 4.48
N ALA A 24 3.46 2.08 3.55
CA ALA A 24 4.83 1.62 3.77
C ALA A 24 5.59 2.33 4.92
N ARG A 25 5.11 3.51 5.36
CA ARG A 25 5.67 4.24 6.50
C ARG A 25 5.01 3.88 7.83
N HIS A 26 3.90 3.15 7.80
CA HIS A 26 3.14 2.74 8.96
C HIS A 26 3.87 1.63 9.71
N ALA A 27 3.83 1.66 11.05
CA ALA A 27 4.51 0.66 11.88
C ALA A 27 3.99 -0.76 11.56
N ASP A 28 2.68 -0.88 11.35
CA ASP A 28 2.02 -2.14 11.00
C ASP A 28 2.46 -2.71 9.64
N PHE A 29 2.81 -1.87 8.66
CA PHE A 29 3.33 -2.39 7.39
C PHE A 29 4.71 -3.03 7.59
N LYS A 30 5.58 -2.35 8.36
CA LYS A 30 6.89 -2.91 8.71
C LYS A 30 6.75 -4.21 9.49
N GLU A 31 5.81 -4.28 10.41
CA GLU A 31 5.51 -5.50 11.18
C GLU A 31 5.00 -6.63 10.28
N GLY A 32 4.06 -6.36 9.37
CA GLY A 32 3.55 -7.35 8.43
C GLY A 32 4.66 -7.95 7.54
N VAL A 33 5.56 -7.12 7.03
CA VAL A 33 6.72 -7.58 6.25
C VAL A 33 7.68 -8.41 7.11
N SER A 34 7.99 -7.94 8.32
CA SER A 34 8.93 -8.62 9.23
C SER A 34 8.38 -9.98 9.66
N ALA A 35 7.11 -10.04 10.08
CA ALA A 35 6.43 -11.27 10.48
C ALA A 35 6.35 -12.29 9.33
N PHE A 36 6.08 -11.83 8.10
CA PHE A 36 6.09 -12.68 6.91
C PHE A 36 7.47 -13.32 6.69
N LEU A 37 8.55 -12.52 6.74
CA LEU A 37 9.92 -13.02 6.57
C LEU A 37 10.32 -13.99 7.69
N GLU A 38 9.86 -13.75 8.92
CA GLU A 38 10.12 -14.57 10.10
C GLU A 38 9.18 -15.79 10.22
N LYS A 39 8.21 -15.95 9.31
CA LYS A 39 7.18 -17.01 9.34
C LYS A 39 6.42 -17.08 10.66
N ARG A 40 6.08 -15.92 11.22
CA ARG A 40 5.25 -15.79 12.44
C ARG A 40 4.00 -14.97 12.15
N GLU A 41 3.05 -15.01 13.07
CA GLU A 41 1.88 -14.12 13.00
C GLU A 41 2.30 -12.67 13.30
N PRO A 42 1.79 -11.68 12.54
CA PRO A 42 2.04 -10.27 12.79
C PRO A 42 1.22 -9.73 13.97
N GLN A 43 1.77 -8.76 14.69
CA GLN A 43 1.12 -8.07 15.81
C GLN A 43 0.81 -6.61 15.43
N TYR A 44 -0.37 -6.39 14.88
CA TYR A 44 -0.79 -5.05 14.47
C TYR A 44 -1.28 -4.20 15.64
N THR A 45 -0.99 -2.90 15.59
CA THR A 45 -1.27 -1.93 16.66
C THR A 45 -2.19 -0.80 16.23
N GLY A 46 -2.40 -0.60 14.93
CA GLY A 46 -3.27 0.44 14.36
C GLY A 46 -2.70 1.85 14.41
N GLN A 47 -1.37 2.01 14.48
CA GLN A 47 -0.66 3.29 14.63
C GLN A 47 -0.13 3.92 13.33
#